data_AF-A0A8K0GXK1-F1
#
_entry.id   AF-A0A8K0GXK1-F1
#
_cell.length_a   1.000
_cell.length_b   1.000
_cell.length_c   1.000
_cell.angle_alpha   90.00
_cell.angle_beta   90.00
_cell.angle_gamma   90.00
#
_symmetry.space_group_name_H-M   'P 1'
#
loop_
_entity.id
_entity.type
_entity.pdbx_description
1 polymer ?
#
loop_
_entity_poly.entity_id
_entity_poly.type
_entity_poly.pdbx_seq_one_letter_code
_entity_poly.pdbx_strand_id
1 'polypeptide(L)'
;MATKGLVLYLLSAFSLAVLAVVFINHPNDYNPQQNQIRLPSQNSSHWHSSNTDKVWPELKFNWRLVLATIIGFLGSACGTVGGVGGGGIFVPMLTLIVGFDTKSAAAISKCMIMGASVSSVWYNLSVPHPTKEVPILDYDLALLFQPMLMLGITVGVALSVVFPYWLITVLIIILFLGTSSRSFYRGIEMWKEETILKKEMARQRETFVNSRGELLIDTEYEPLVPREEKSAAQILCFNLRWKRLLVLLAVWACFLLLQVLKNDSKVCSIWYWVLFCLQFPVALAVFGYESVKLYKENKKRMNVGNTESVCEASIEWTAMHIAFCALCGILGGTVGGLLGSGGGFILGPLLLEIGVIPQVASATATFVMAFSSSLSVVEFYLLKRFPIPFALYLTSVSVLAGFWGQFLVRKLITILRRASLIVFILSGVIFASALIMGVVGIETSIRMIHNHEFMGFLGFCSSQ
;
A
#
# COMPACT_ATOMS: atom_id res chain seq x y z
N MET A 1 1.87 -25.98 13.44
CA MET A 1 3.32 -25.86 13.75
C MET A 1 4.05 -24.78 12.93
N ALA A 2 3.65 -24.49 11.69
CA ALA A 2 4.32 -23.49 10.83
C ALA A 2 4.34 -22.04 11.38
N THR A 3 3.31 -21.62 12.12
CA THR A 3 3.23 -20.27 12.73
C THR A 3 4.24 -20.04 13.86
N LYS A 4 4.59 -21.07 14.64
CA LYS A 4 5.55 -20.93 15.76
C LYS A 4 6.98 -20.73 15.26
N GLY A 5 7.41 -21.49 14.24
CA GLY A 5 8.73 -21.34 13.63
C GLY A 5 8.91 -19.99 12.94
N LEU A 6 7.86 -19.47 12.30
CA LEU A 6 7.89 -18.18 11.61
C LEU A 6 7.86 -17.00 12.57
N VAL A 7 7.10 -17.08 13.67
CA VAL A 7 7.18 -16.08 14.74
C VAL A 7 8.60 -16.01 15.31
N LEU A 8 9.25 -17.16 15.49
CA LEU A 8 10.64 -17.21 15.92
C LEU A 8 11.58 -16.59 14.89
N TYR A 9 11.38 -16.85 13.60
CA TYR A 9 12.17 -16.28 12.50
C TYR A 9 11.97 -14.76 12.35
N LEU A 10 10.73 -14.27 12.49
CA LEU A 10 10.42 -12.84 12.46
C LEU A 10 11.02 -12.11 13.67
N LEU A 11 10.91 -12.69 14.87
CA LEU A 11 11.52 -12.13 16.08
C LEU A 11 13.05 -12.19 16.02
N SER A 12 13.64 -13.25 15.46
CA SER A 12 15.08 -13.35 15.27
C SER A 12 15.57 -12.39 14.19
N ALA A 13 14.85 -12.23 13.08
CA ALA A 13 15.18 -11.27 12.02
C ALA A 13 15.04 -9.82 12.50
N PHE A 14 14.03 -9.53 13.32
CA PHE A 14 13.89 -8.23 13.98
C PHE A 14 15.02 -7.98 14.97
N SER A 15 15.35 -8.97 15.80
CA SER A 15 16.46 -8.87 16.75
C SER A 15 17.80 -8.71 16.03
N LEU A 16 18.02 -9.43 14.92
CA LEU A 16 19.19 -9.28 14.04
C LEU A 16 19.23 -7.91 13.35
N ALA A 17 18.10 -7.36 12.91
CA ALA A 17 18.03 -6.02 12.33
C ALA A 17 18.34 -4.94 13.37
N VAL A 18 17.79 -5.07 14.59
CA VAL A 18 18.11 -4.19 15.72
C VAL A 18 19.59 -4.30 16.09
N LEU A 19 20.14 -5.51 16.19
CA LEU A 19 21.55 -5.74 16.48
C LEU A 19 22.47 -5.21 15.38
N ALA A 20 22.17 -5.47 14.10
CA ALA A 20 22.95 -4.97 12.97
C ALA A 20 22.97 -3.43 12.95
N VAL A 21 21.84 -2.79 13.27
CA VAL A 21 21.74 -1.33 13.38
C VAL A 21 22.55 -0.78 14.57
N VAL A 22 22.52 -1.47 15.71
CA VAL A 22 23.31 -1.08 16.90
C VAL A 22 24.81 -1.27 16.66
N PHE A 23 25.23 -2.34 15.99
CA PHE A 23 26.64 -2.64 15.72
C PHE A 23 27.25 -1.82 14.57
N ILE A 24 26.49 -1.47 13.53
CA ILE A 24 26.96 -0.59 12.44
C ILE A 24 27.17 0.86 12.94
N ASN A 25 26.52 1.25 14.04
CA ASN A 25 26.63 2.56 14.66
C ASN A 25 27.82 2.73 15.63
N HIS A 26 28.72 1.75 15.72
CA HIS A 26 30.03 1.96 16.33
C HIS A 26 31.08 2.16 15.21
N PRO A 27 31.21 3.36 14.62
CA PRO A 27 32.43 3.67 13.91
C PRO A 27 33.55 3.70 14.95
N ASN A 28 34.60 2.90 14.72
CA ASN A 28 35.90 3.10 15.35
C ASN A 28 36.25 4.58 15.30
N ASP A 29 36.69 5.14 16.43
CA ASP A 29 37.26 6.48 16.55
C ASP A 29 38.31 6.71 15.46
N TYR A 30 37.94 7.43 14.39
CA TYR A 30 38.90 8.00 13.45
C TYR A 30 38.68 9.51 13.41
N ASN A 31 39.61 10.18 14.08
CA ASN A 31 39.68 11.62 14.29
C ASN A 31 40.14 12.31 12.99
N PRO A 32 39.41 13.29 12.40
CA PRO A 32 39.98 14.17 11.38
C PRO A 32 40.17 15.58 11.98
N GLN A 33 41.31 15.77 12.65
CA GLN A 33 41.97 17.07 12.68
C GLN A 33 42.81 17.21 11.38
N GLN A 34 42.88 18.42 10.82
CA GLN A 34 43.55 18.85 9.57
C GLN A 34 42.66 18.72 8.32
N ASN A 35 42.28 19.76 7.57
CA ASN A 35 42.92 21.05 7.28
C ASN A 35 41.84 22.12 6.98
N GLN A 36 41.78 23.18 7.78
CA GLN A 36 41.23 24.47 7.34
C GLN A 36 42.38 25.28 6.73
N ILE A 37 42.44 25.37 5.41
CA ILE A 37 43.24 26.39 4.72
C ILE A 37 42.28 27.48 4.27
N ARG A 38 42.39 28.64 4.93
CA ARG A 38 41.77 29.91 4.53
C ARG A 38 42.56 30.50 3.36
N LEU A 39 41.90 30.86 2.27
CA LEU A 39 42.37 31.82 1.27
C LEU A 39 41.20 32.75 0.88
N PRO A 40 41.39 34.09 0.80
CA PRO A 40 40.30 35.04 0.63
C PRO A 40 40.04 35.47 -0.83
N SER A 41 38.76 35.81 -1.07
CA SER A 41 38.18 36.70 -2.10
C SER A 41 38.31 36.36 -3.59
N GLN A 42 37.17 36.22 -4.28
CA GLN A 42 36.75 37.13 -5.36
C GLN A 42 35.28 36.90 -5.79
N ASN A 43 34.60 38.01 -6.07
CA ASN A 43 33.20 38.17 -6.48
C ASN A 43 32.83 37.38 -7.75
N SER A 44 31.63 36.75 -7.76
CA SER A 44 30.72 36.78 -8.93
C SER A 44 29.38 36.09 -8.64
N SER A 45 28.30 36.86 -8.78
CA SER A 45 26.91 36.47 -9.09
C SER A 45 26.32 35.22 -8.40
N HIS A 46 25.65 35.44 -7.27
CA HIS A 46 24.73 34.47 -6.66
C HIS A 46 23.49 34.25 -7.54
N TRP A 47 23.51 33.19 -8.36
CA TRP A 47 22.29 32.48 -8.68
C TRP A 47 22.03 31.51 -7.53
N HIS A 48 20.97 31.76 -6.74
CA HIS A 48 20.50 30.84 -5.72
C HIS A 48 19.99 29.55 -6.38
N SER A 49 20.90 28.60 -6.62
CA SER A 49 20.54 27.19 -6.69
C SER A 49 20.10 26.80 -5.29
N SER A 50 18.80 26.65 -5.07
CA SER A 50 18.25 26.04 -3.87
C SER A 50 18.55 24.54 -3.88
N ASN A 51 19.82 24.18 -3.69
CA ASN A 51 20.14 22.87 -3.15
C ASN A 51 19.51 22.83 -1.76
N THR A 52 18.34 22.21 -1.66
CA THR A 52 17.77 21.81 -0.38
C THR A 52 18.75 20.80 0.21
N ASP A 53 19.57 21.25 1.17
CA ASP A 53 20.52 20.38 1.85
C ASP A 53 19.79 19.13 2.37
N LYS A 54 20.26 17.95 1.97
CA LYS A 54 19.72 16.67 2.46
C LYS A 54 20.04 16.56 3.94
N VAL A 55 19.08 16.87 4.80
CA VAL A 55 19.22 16.74 6.25
C VAL A 55 18.79 15.33 6.65
N TRP A 56 19.78 14.47 6.91
CA TRP A 56 19.53 13.14 7.46
C TRP A 56 19.91 13.13 8.95
N PRO A 57 18.93 12.96 9.86
CA PRO A 57 19.25 12.82 11.28
C PRO A 57 20.05 11.54 11.52
N GLU A 58 20.97 11.57 12.47
CA GLU A 58 21.71 10.39 12.89
C GLU A 58 20.80 9.40 13.62
N LEU A 59 20.99 8.10 13.36
CA LEU A 59 20.19 7.04 13.97
C LEU A 59 20.63 6.85 15.42
N LYS A 60 20.06 7.61 16.35
CA LYS A 60 20.32 7.48 17.79
C LYS A 60 19.07 7.01 18.51
N PHE A 61 19.27 6.17 19.53
CA PHE A 61 18.17 5.78 20.40
C PHE A 61 17.71 7.00 21.20
N ASN A 62 16.53 7.50 20.86
CA ASN A 62 15.93 8.69 21.45
C ASN A 62 14.40 8.50 21.53
N TRP A 63 13.72 9.28 22.36
CA TRP A 63 12.25 9.26 22.51
C TRP A 63 11.53 9.44 21.16
N ARG A 64 12.09 10.25 20.24
CA ARG A 64 11.60 10.44 18.87
C ARG A 64 11.56 9.12 18.09
N LEU A 65 12.62 8.30 18.21
CA LEU A 65 12.71 7.00 17.54
C LEU A 65 11.73 6.00 18.15
N VAL A 66 11.56 6.00 19.48
CA VAL A 66 10.59 5.15 20.17
C VAL A 66 9.17 5.49 19.73
N LEU A 67 8.83 6.78 19.71
CA LEU A 67 7.52 7.25 19.27
C LEU A 67 7.26 6.92 17.79
N ALA A 68 8.27 7.14 16.92
CA ALA A 68 8.22 6.76 15.51
C ALA A 68 8.02 5.24 15.33
N THR A 69 8.63 4.42 16.18
CA THR A 69 8.48 2.95 16.15
C THR A 69 7.06 2.55 16.54
N ILE A 70 6.47 3.15 17.58
CA ILE A 70 5.10 2.85 18.02
C ILE A 70 4.08 3.28 16.96
N ILE A 71 4.18 4.52 16.47
CA ILE A 71 3.28 5.04 15.43
C ILE A 71 3.47 4.25 14.12
N GLY A 72 4.71 3.94 13.76
CA GLY A 72 5.04 3.12 12.59
C GLY A 72 4.46 1.72 12.68
N PHE A 73 4.53 1.08 13.86
CA PHE A 73 3.93 -0.23 14.12
C PHE A 73 2.40 -0.18 14.00
N LEU A 74 1.73 0.74 14.71
CA LEU A 74 0.27 0.86 14.67
C LEU A 74 -0.23 1.24 13.26
N GLY A 75 0.44 2.20 12.61
CA GLY A 75 0.14 2.62 11.25
C GLY A 75 0.32 1.51 10.22
N SER A 76 1.37 0.68 10.36
CA SER A 76 1.59 -0.49 9.50
C SER A 76 0.56 -1.58 9.73
N ALA A 77 0.24 -1.88 10.99
CA ALA A 77 -0.74 -2.91 11.35
C ALA A 77 -2.14 -2.55 10.83
N CYS A 78 -2.65 -1.35 11.13
CA CYS A 78 -3.95 -0.91 10.66
C CYS A 78 -3.97 -0.67 9.15
N GLY A 79 -2.89 -0.08 8.60
CA GLY A 79 -2.78 0.23 7.18
C GLY A 79 -2.74 -1.01 6.29
N THR A 80 -2.04 -2.07 6.68
CA THR A 80 -2.01 -3.32 5.90
C THR A 80 -3.32 -4.08 5.98
N VAL A 81 -3.95 -4.15 7.14
CA VAL A 81 -5.29 -4.75 7.31
C VAL A 81 -6.32 -4.04 6.43
N GLY A 82 -6.29 -2.72 6.37
CA GLY A 82 -7.16 -1.95 5.50
C GLY A 82 -6.84 -2.05 4.00
N GLY A 83 -5.70 -2.63 3.61
CA GLY A 83 -5.27 -2.67 2.21
C GLY A 83 -4.71 -1.35 1.68
N VAL A 84 -4.23 -0.48 2.58
CA VAL A 84 -3.81 0.90 2.29
C VAL A 84 -2.31 1.17 2.47
N GLY A 85 -1.65 0.40 3.34
CA GLY A 85 -0.19 0.45 3.52
C GLY A 85 0.31 1.49 4.53
N GLY A 86 -0.53 2.34 5.12
CA GLY A 86 -0.16 3.21 6.25
C GLY A 86 0.73 4.43 5.90
N GLY A 87 1.08 4.62 4.63
CA GLY A 87 2.03 5.65 4.20
C GLY A 87 1.62 7.09 4.52
N GLY A 88 0.31 7.39 4.53
CA GLY A 88 -0.22 8.69 4.95
C GLY A 88 0.04 9.04 6.42
N ILE A 89 0.37 8.05 7.26
CA ILE A 89 0.82 8.25 8.65
C ILE A 89 2.34 8.32 8.71
N PHE A 90 3.04 7.50 7.91
CA PHE A 90 4.51 7.42 7.95
C PHE A 90 5.18 8.70 7.50
N VAL A 91 4.72 9.33 6.41
CA VAL A 91 5.37 10.52 5.87
C VAL A 91 5.35 11.70 6.84
N PRO A 92 4.21 12.06 7.46
CA PRO A 92 4.20 13.07 8.51
C PRO A 92 4.99 12.68 9.76
N MET A 93 4.92 11.41 10.18
CA MET A 93 5.67 10.93 11.34
C MET A 93 7.18 11.11 11.13
N LEU A 94 7.68 10.71 9.96
CA LEU A 94 9.10 10.84 9.60
C LEU A 94 9.52 12.30 9.46
N THR A 95 8.66 13.15 8.89
CA THR A 95 8.95 14.58 8.71
C THR A 95 8.92 15.33 10.05
N LEU A 96 7.85 15.21 10.84
CA LEU A 96 7.66 16.01 12.06
C LEU A 96 8.41 15.47 13.28
N ILE A 97 8.39 14.16 13.49
CA ILE A 97 8.92 13.56 14.73
C ILE A 97 10.41 13.29 14.56
N VAL A 98 10.78 12.63 13.46
CA VAL A 98 12.18 12.24 13.23
C VAL A 98 12.98 13.41 12.63
N GLY A 99 12.36 14.23 11.79
CA GLY A 99 12.99 15.41 11.18
C GLY A 99 13.59 15.15 9.80
N PHE A 100 13.11 14.15 9.07
CA PHE A 100 13.50 13.93 7.68
C PHE A 100 12.90 14.98 6.75
N ASP A 101 13.58 15.30 5.65
CA ASP A 101 12.96 16.03 4.55
C ASP A 101 11.81 15.22 3.93
N THR A 102 10.81 15.90 3.40
CA THR A 102 9.58 15.26 2.87
C THR A 102 9.86 14.24 1.77
N LYS A 103 10.91 14.46 0.96
CA LYS A 103 11.31 13.54 -0.12
C LYS A 103 11.94 12.26 0.45
N SER A 104 12.85 12.38 1.42
CA SER A 104 13.44 11.21 2.12
C SER A 104 12.40 10.48 2.98
N ALA A 105 11.50 11.20 3.63
CA ALA A 105 10.39 10.64 4.40
C ALA A 105 9.46 9.80 3.51
N ALA A 106 9.09 10.31 2.32
CA ALA A 106 8.33 9.57 1.32
C ALA A 106 9.04 8.29 0.86
N ALA A 107 10.38 8.34 0.69
CA ALA A 107 11.17 7.19 0.30
C ALA A 107 11.26 6.11 1.41
N ILE A 108 11.50 6.51 2.66
CA ILE A 108 11.51 5.59 3.81
C ILE A 108 10.11 4.98 4.03
N SER A 109 9.05 5.78 3.87
CA SER A 109 7.66 5.31 3.92
C SER A 109 7.40 4.17 2.93
N LYS A 110 7.92 4.25 1.69
CA LYS A 110 7.83 3.16 0.71
C LYS A 110 8.53 1.88 1.18
N CYS A 111 9.67 1.99 1.84
CA CYS A 111 10.37 0.84 2.43
C CYS A 111 9.53 0.18 3.53
N MET A 112 8.87 0.99 4.37
CA MET A 112 7.95 0.52 5.41
C MET A 112 6.73 -0.18 4.82
N ILE A 113 6.06 0.46 3.84
CA ILE A 113 4.91 -0.11 3.12
C ILE A 113 5.27 -1.44 2.46
N MET A 114 6.44 -1.52 1.82
CA MET A 114 6.92 -2.75 1.18
C MET A 114 7.08 -3.87 2.20
N GLY A 115 7.77 -3.62 3.32
CA GLY A 115 7.93 -4.63 4.37
C GLY A 115 6.60 -5.11 4.95
N ALA A 116 5.71 -4.17 5.27
CA ALA A 116 4.40 -4.48 5.83
C ALA A 116 3.53 -5.28 4.84
N SER A 117 3.49 -4.87 3.57
CA SER A 117 2.71 -5.54 2.53
C SER A 117 3.24 -6.93 2.20
N VAL A 118 4.56 -7.14 2.10
CA VAL A 118 5.16 -8.47 1.86
C VAL A 118 4.79 -9.45 2.98
N SER A 119 4.93 -9.02 4.24
CA SER A 119 4.55 -9.87 5.40
C SER A 119 3.05 -10.18 5.43
N SER A 120 2.22 -9.20 5.09
CA SER A 120 0.76 -9.34 5.00
C SER A 120 0.36 -10.29 3.86
N VAL A 121 0.98 -10.19 2.69
CA VAL A 121 0.74 -11.09 1.54
C VAL A 121 1.11 -12.51 1.90
N TRP A 122 2.26 -12.72 2.56
CA TRP A 122 2.67 -14.04 3.03
C TRP A 122 1.63 -14.66 3.97
N TYR A 123 1.15 -13.86 4.94
CA TYR A 123 0.09 -14.29 5.84
C TYR A 123 -1.20 -14.63 5.08
N ASN A 124 -1.65 -13.75 4.17
CA ASN A 124 -2.85 -13.94 3.38
C ASN A 124 -2.77 -15.19 2.49
N LEU A 125 -1.62 -15.46 1.86
CA LEU A 125 -1.40 -16.67 1.07
C LEU A 125 -1.53 -17.96 1.91
N SER A 126 -1.28 -17.89 3.21
CA SER A 126 -1.40 -19.04 4.14
C SER A 126 -2.83 -19.25 4.64
N VAL A 127 -3.79 -18.44 4.19
CA VAL A 127 -5.16 -18.41 4.71
C VAL A 127 -6.17 -18.79 3.62
N PRO A 128 -7.17 -19.65 3.93
CA PRO A 128 -8.19 -20.02 2.96
C PRO A 128 -9.17 -18.88 2.70
N HIS A 129 -9.78 -18.89 1.52
CA HIS A 129 -10.84 -17.95 1.16
C HIS A 129 -12.08 -18.15 2.06
N PRO A 130 -12.76 -17.06 2.47
CA PRO A 130 -13.81 -17.13 3.48
C PRO A 130 -15.03 -17.96 3.08
N THR A 131 -15.43 -17.94 1.80
CA THR A 131 -16.72 -18.49 1.35
C THR A 131 -16.62 -19.62 0.33
N LYS A 132 -15.48 -19.84 -0.33
CA LYS A 132 -15.33 -20.75 -1.49
C LYS A 132 -13.95 -21.39 -1.52
N GLU A 133 -13.77 -22.50 -2.23
CA GLU A 133 -12.48 -23.17 -2.45
C GLU A 133 -11.67 -22.49 -3.59
N VAL A 134 -11.40 -21.21 -3.44
CA VAL A 134 -10.62 -20.41 -4.40
C VAL A 134 -9.50 -19.67 -3.67
N PRO A 135 -8.47 -19.16 -4.37
CA PRO A 135 -7.47 -18.32 -3.74
C PRO A 135 -8.07 -17.06 -3.13
N ILE A 136 -7.55 -16.62 -1.98
CA ILE A 136 -7.96 -15.35 -1.35
C ILE A 136 -7.53 -14.11 -2.17
N LEU A 137 -6.48 -14.25 -3.00
CA LEU A 137 -5.99 -13.21 -3.87
C LEU A 137 -6.71 -13.28 -5.22
N ASP A 138 -7.35 -12.18 -5.60
CA ASP A 138 -7.92 -12.04 -6.92
C ASP A 138 -6.82 -11.58 -7.90
N TYR A 139 -6.23 -12.54 -8.59
CA TYR A 139 -5.18 -12.28 -9.57
C TYR A 139 -5.67 -11.58 -10.84
N ASP A 140 -6.96 -11.71 -11.20
CA ASP A 140 -7.53 -11.02 -12.36
C ASP A 140 -7.64 -9.51 -12.06
N LEU A 141 -8.13 -9.16 -10.86
CA LEU A 141 -8.13 -7.78 -10.38
C LEU A 141 -6.71 -7.22 -10.20
N ALA A 142 -5.79 -8.01 -9.66
CA ALA A 142 -4.40 -7.59 -9.53
C ALA A 142 -3.76 -7.28 -10.89
N LEU A 143 -3.95 -8.15 -11.89
CA LEU A 143 -3.45 -7.93 -13.26
C LEU A 143 -4.10 -6.74 -13.96
N LEU A 144 -5.36 -6.42 -13.62
CA LEU A 144 -6.05 -5.24 -14.13
C LEU A 144 -5.48 -3.95 -13.52
N PHE A 145 -5.32 -3.89 -12.19
CA PHE A 145 -4.94 -2.66 -11.50
C PHE A 145 -3.43 -2.39 -11.50
N GLN A 146 -2.60 -3.42 -11.38
CA GLN A 146 -1.14 -3.30 -11.29
C GLN A 146 -0.50 -2.42 -12.39
N PRO A 147 -0.73 -2.66 -13.70
CA PRO A 147 -0.06 -1.88 -14.75
C PRO A 147 -0.47 -0.40 -14.74
N MET A 148 -1.75 -0.11 -14.51
CA MET A 148 -2.26 1.26 -14.45
C MET A 148 -1.76 2.00 -13.20
N LEU A 149 -1.65 1.30 -12.07
CA LEU A 149 -1.05 1.84 -10.86
C LEU A 149 0.44 2.14 -11.03
N MET A 150 1.21 1.25 -11.66
CA MET A 150 2.63 1.50 -11.92
C MET A 150 2.85 2.68 -12.86
N LEU A 151 2.03 2.80 -13.91
CA LEU A 151 2.03 3.96 -14.80
C LEU A 151 1.67 5.25 -14.06
N GLY A 152 0.63 5.22 -13.22
CA GLY A 152 0.28 6.36 -12.39
C GLY A 152 1.42 6.77 -11.45
N ILE A 153 2.14 5.81 -10.85
CA ILE A 153 3.27 6.12 -9.96
C ILE A 153 4.37 6.89 -10.71
N THR A 154 4.72 6.48 -11.93
CA THR A 154 5.78 7.16 -12.68
C THR A 154 5.38 8.59 -13.07
N VAL A 155 4.11 8.80 -13.42
CA VAL A 155 3.54 10.14 -13.62
C VAL A 155 3.53 10.93 -12.31
N GLY A 156 3.10 10.33 -11.20
CA GLY A 156 3.03 10.96 -9.88
C GLY A 156 4.37 11.42 -9.35
N VAL A 157 5.42 10.60 -9.51
CA VAL A 157 6.79 10.97 -9.14
C VAL A 157 7.26 12.17 -9.98
N ALA A 158 6.98 12.19 -11.30
CA ALA A 158 7.30 13.33 -12.13
C ALA A 158 6.55 14.60 -11.71
N LEU A 159 5.25 14.49 -11.41
CA LEU A 159 4.43 15.61 -10.93
C LEU A 159 4.88 16.11 -9.55
N SER A 160 5.45 15.24 -8.70
CA SER A 160 5.94 15.65 -7.36
C SER A 160 7.08 16.67 -7.41
N VAL A 161 7.81 16.70 -8.53
CA VAL A 161 8.90 17.66 -8.77
C VAL A 161 8.35 18.99 -9.29
N VAL A 162 7.26 18.95 -10.06
CA VAL A 162 6.69 20.12 -10.74
C VAL A 162 5.68 20.87 -9.87
N PHE A 163 4.84 20.14 -9.13
CA PHE A 163 3.72 20.72 -8.40
C PHE A 163 4.16 21.38 -7.10
N PRO A 164 3.62 22.58 -6.79
CA PRO A 164 3.92 23.24 -5.52
C PRO A 164 3.27 22.48 -4.36
N TYR A 165 3.89 22.60 -3.19
CA TYR A 165 3.51 21.84 -2.00
C TYR A 165 2.08 22.12 -1.52
N TRP A 166 1.62 23.37 -1.62
CA TRP A 166 0.24 23.75 -1.26
C TRP A 166 -0.79 23.06 -2.16
N LEU A 167 -0.51 22.92 -3.46
CA LEU A 167 -1.41 22.27 -4.41
C LEU A 167 -1.52 20.78 -4.13
N ILE A 168 -0.38 20.14 -3.88
CA ILE A 168 -0.31 18.73 -3.47
C ILE A 168 -1.15 18.55 -2.19
N THR A 169 -0.96 19.39 -1.18
CA THR A 169 -1.71 19.36 0.07
C THR A 169 -3.23 19.45 -0.15
N VAL A 170 -3.70 20.43 -0.92
CA VAL A 170 -5.13 20.63 -1.20
C VAL A 170 -5.72 19.41 -1.92
N LEU A 171 -5.03 18.89 -2.94
CA LEU A 171 -5.49 17.70 -3.68
C LEU A 171 -5.61 16.48 -2.78
N ILE A 172 -4.66 16.26 -1.87
CA ILE A 172 -4.70 15.15 -0.91
C ILE A 172 -5.89 15.28 0.01
N ILE A 173 -6.11 16.46 0.61
CA ILE A 173 -7.20 16.68 1.55
C ILE A 173 -8.54 16.35 0.88
N ILE A 174 -8.76 16.85 -0.33
CA ILE A 174 -10.00 16.58 -1.09
C ILE A 174 -10.14 15.08 -1.37
N LEU A 175 -9.10 14.44 -1.91
CA LEU A 175 -9.15 13.03 -2.27
C LEU A 175 -9.33 12.12 -1.05
N PHE A 176 -8.63 12.39 0.05
CA PHE A 176 -8.66 11.54 1.23
C PHE A 176 -9.93 11.75 2.05
N LEU A 177 -10.43 12.98 2.18
CA LEU A 177 -11.74 13.21 2.82
C LEU A 177 -12.87 12.58 2.00
N GLY A 178 -12.83 12.72 0.67
CA GLY A 178 -13.82 12.11 -0.22
C GLY A 178 -13.83 10.57 -0.13
N THR A 179 -12.67 9.94 -0.31
CA THR A 179 -12.53 8.48 -0.24
C THR A 179 -12.82 7.93 1.16
N SER A 180 -12.37 8.61 2.21
CA SER A 180 -12.65 8.22 3.60
C SER A 180 -14.13 8.28 3.93
N SER A 181 -14.80 9.40 3.60
CA SER A 181 -16.23 9.58 3.86
C SER A 181 -17.03 8.51 3.13
N ARG A 182 -16.72 8.28 1.85
CA ARG A 182 -17.38 7.25 1.05
C ARG A 182 -17.17 5.84 1.62
N SER A 183 -15.95 5.52 2.04
CA SER A 183 -15.63 4.24 2.69
C SER A 183 -16.35 4.08 4.02
N PHE A 184 -16.50 5.16 4.79
CA PHE A 184 -17.22 5.16 6.07
C PHE A 184 -18.71 4.85 5.87
N TYR A 185 -19.35 5.52 4.90
CA TYR A 185 -20.76 5.23 4.56
C TYR A 185 -20.95 3.79 4.12
N ARG A 186 -20.08 3.26 3.26
CA ARG A 186 -20.08 1.84 2.88
C ARG A 186 -19.88 0.94 4.09
N GLY A 187 -18.98 1.28 5.01
CA GLY A 187 -18.77 0.55 6.27
C GLY A 187 -20.04 0.47 7.12
N ILE A 188 -20.80 1.58 7.23
CA ILE A 188 -22.09 1.62 7.94
C ILE A 188 -23.13 0.74 7.26
N GLU A 189 -23.25 0.84 5.93
CA GLU A 189 -24.18 0.03 5.14
C GLU A 189 -23.91 -1.46 5.33
N MET A 190 -22.65 -1.89 5.17
CA MET A 190 -22.23 -3.26 5.40
C MET A 190 -22.48 -3.71 6.85
N TRP A 191 -22.21 -2.85 7.83
CA TRP A 191 -22.48 -3.17 9.24
C TRP A 191 -23.97 -3.39 9.50
N LYS A 192 -24.83 -2.61 8.84
CA LYS A 192 -26.29 -2.75 8.94
C LYS A 192 -26.74 -4.08 8.34
N GLU A 193 -26.27 -4.42 7.16
CA GLU A 193 -26.54 -5.70 6.49
C GLU A 193 -26.07 -6.90 7.34
N GLU A 194 -24.83 -6.86 7.84
CA GLU A 194 -24.29 -7.90 8.73
C GLU A 194 -25.13 -8.04 10.02
N THR A 195 -25.64 -6.92 10.55
CA THR A 195 -26.49 -6.93 11.74
C THR A 195 -27.85 -7.58 11.47
N ILE A 196 -28.44 -7.32 10.30
CA ILE A 196 -29.70 -7.95 9.86
C ILE A 196 -29.49 -9.45 9.68
N LEU A 197 -28.45 -9.85 8.94
CA LEU A 197 -28.12 -11.26 8.72
C LEU A 197 -27.88 -12.01 10.04
N LYS A 198 -27.16 -11.40 10.98
CA LYS A 198 -26.92 -11.97 12.31
C LYS A 198 -28.19 -12.13 13.13
N LYS A 199 -29.14 -11.18 13.02
CA LYS A 199 -30.47 -11.28 13.66
C LYS A 199 -31.30 -12.40 13.03
N GLU A 200 -31.26 -12.54 11.71
CA GLU A 200 -32.00 -13.58 10.99
C GLU A 200 -31.48 -14.98 11.35
N MET A 201 -30.15 -15.17 11.38
CA MET A 201 -29.54 -16.43 11.84
C MET A 201 -29.88 -16.74 13.30
N ALA A 202 -29.95 -15.72 14.17
CA ALA A 202 -30.37 -15.90 15.56
C ALA A 202 -31.84 -16.32 15.68
N ARG A 203 -32.73 -15.66 14.92
CA ARG A 203 -34.16 -16.02 14.85
C ARG A 203 -34.37 -17.43 14.32
N GLN A 204 -33.69 -17.81 13.24
CA GLN A 204 -33.73 -19.17 12.72
C GLN A 204 -33.32 -20.17 13.80
N ARG A 205 -32.22 -19.90 14.51
CA ARG A 205 -31.75 -20.76 15.61
C ARG A 205 -32.76 -20.85 16.76
N GLU A 206 -33.46 -19.77 17.09
CA GLU A 206 -34.53 -19.77 18.08
C GLU A 206 -35.77 -20.54 17.59
N THR A 207 -36.16 -20.42 16.32
CA THR A 207 -37.27 -21.20 15.74
C THR A 207 -36.95 -22.70 15.60
N PHE A 208 -35.67 -23.07 15.47
CA PHE A 208 -35.21 -24.47 15.51
C PHE A 208 -35.25 -25.07 16.93
N VAL A 209 -35.34 -24.23 17.98
CA VAL A 209 -35.50 -24.65 19.37
C VAL A 209 -36.97 -24.44 19.76
N ASN A 210 -37.79 -25.47 19.61
CA ASN A 210 -39.22 -25.37 19.89
C ASN A 210 -39.48 -25.11 21.40
N SER A 211 -40.70 -24.66 21.76
CA SER A 211 -41.09 -24.25 23.14
C SER A 211 -40.95 -25.34 24.23
N ARG A 212 -40.58 -26.56 23.85
CA ARG A 212 -40.35 -27.72 24.73
C ARG A 212 -38.87 -28.09 24.92
N GLY A 213 -37.94 -27.35 24.33
CA GLY A 213 -36.51 -27.63 24.44
C GLY A 213 -36.03 -28.83 23.60
N GLU A 214 -36.87 -29.37 22.72
CA GLU A 214 -36.47 -30.38 21.75
C GLU A 214 -35.83 -29.71 20.53
N LEU A 215 -34.56 -30.09 20.28
CA LEU A 215 -33.83 -29.80 19.06
C LEU A 215 -34.51 -30.57 17.93
N LEU A 216 -35.15 -29.86 16.99
CA LEU A 216 -35.52 -30.47 15.71
C LEU A 216 -34.22 -30.74 14.95
N ILE A 217 -33.72 -31.98 15.08
CA ILE A 217 -32.68 -32.52 14.20
C ILE A 217 -33.36 -32.74 12.85
N ASP A 218 -33.52 -31.67 12.08
CA ASP A 218 -33.44 -31.83 10.63
C ASP A 218 -31.95 -31.98 10.33
N THR A 219 -31.62 -33.05 9.64
CA THR A 219 -30.27 -33.56 9.41
C THR A 219 -29.25 -32.44 9.31
N GLU A 220 -28.30 -32.49 10.25
CA GLU A 220 -27.11 -31.68 10.33
C GLU A 220 -26.69 -31.20 8.93
N TYR A 221 -26.70 -29.88 8.71
CA TYR A 221 -25.80 -29.27 7.74
C TYR A 221 -24.38 -29.39 8.31
N GLU A 222 -23.93 -30.63 8.54
CA GLU A 222 -22.53 -30.96 8.36
C GLU A 222 -22.26 -30.67 6.88
N PRO A 223 -21.22 -29.90 6.54
CA PRO A 223 -20.66 -30.03 5.22
C PRO A 223 -20.33 -31.52 5.05
N LEU A 224 -21.06 -32.22 4.18
CA LEU A 224 -20.85 -33.63 3.79
C LEU A 224 -19.45 -33.92 3.21
N VAL A 225 -18.57 -32.92 3.22
CA VAL A 225 -17.15 -33.04 2.96
C VAL A 225 -16.46 -32.62 4.25
N PRO A 226 -15.76 -33.54 4.96
CA PRO A 226 -14.80 -33.14 5.98
C PRO A 226 -13.95 -32.05 5.35
N ARG A 227 -14.00 -30.83 5.89
CA ARG A 227 -13.11 -29.76 5.46
C ARG A 227 -11.73 -30.25 5.86
N GLU A 228 -11.05 -30.97 4.96
CA GLU A 228 -9.71 -31.49 5.20
C GLU A 228 -8.93 -30.35 5.82
N GLU A 229 -8.34 -30.57 6.99
CA GLU A 229 -7.40 -29.62 7.59
C GLU A 229 -6.19 -29.55 6.66
N LYS A 230 -6.33 -28.86 5.54
CA LYS A 230 -5.28 -28.63 4.56
C LYS A 230 -4.16 -27.96 5.33
N SER A 231 -2.99 -28.60 5.32
CA SER A 231 -1.82 -28.05 5.97
C SER A 231 -1.55 -26.65 5.42
N ALA A 232 -1.05 -25.72 6.24
CA ALA A 232 -0.77 -24.34 5.83
C ALA A 232 0.08 -24.27 4.53
N ALA A 233 0.96 -25.26 4.32
CA ALA A 233 1.75 -25.39 3.09
C ALA A 233 0.92 -25.78 1.85
N GLN A 234 -0.09 -26.65 1.99
CA GLN A 234 -1.00 -27.00 0.90
C GLN A 234 -1.88 -25.82 0.52
N ILE A 235 -2.35 -25.05 1.52
CA ILE A 235 -3.12 -23.81 1.29
C ILE A 235 -2.24 -22.78 0.57
N LEU A 236 -0.98 -22.63 0.99
CA LEU A 236 -0.02 -21.75 0.33
C LEU A 236 0.17 -22.11 -1.15
N CYS A 237 0.47 -23.39 -1.45
CA CYS A 237 0.65 -23.85 -2.82
C CYS A 237 -0.61 -23.69 -3.67
N PHE A 238 -1.80 -23.94 -3.11
CA PHE A 238 -3.07 -23.76 -3.80
C PHE A 238 -3.37 -22.29 -4.10
N ASN A 239 -3.13 -21.41 -3.13
CA ASN A 239 -3.35 -19.96 -3.28
C ASN A 239 -2.37 -19.33 -4.29
N LEU A 240 -1.22 -19.97 -4.53
CA LEU A 240 -0.16 -19.43 -5.38
C LEU A 240 -0.34 -19.83 -6.86
N ARG A 241 -0.93 -18.93 -7.64
CA ARG A 241 -1.16 -19.15 -9.09
C ARG A 241 0.05 -18.72 -9.90
N TRP A 242 1.06 -19.57 -9.97
CA TRP A 242 2.35 -19.31 -10.63
C TRP A 242 2.24 -18.67 -12.01
N LYS A 243 1.35 -19.14 -12.89
CA LYS A 243 1.20 -18.57 -14.25
C LYS A 243 0.86 -17.07 -14.22
N ARG A 244 -0.06 -16.65 -13.33
CA ARG A 244 -0.51 -15.26 -13.22
C ARG A 244 0.48 -14.40 -12.45
N LEU A 245 1.10 -14.98 -11.43
CA LEU A 245 2.16 -14.35 -10.66
C LEU A 245 3.40 -14.09 -11.54
N LEU A 246 3.73 -14.99 -12.46
CA LEU A 246 4.82 -14.81 -13.43
C LEU A 246 4.54 -13.65 -14.39
N VAL A 247 3.30 -13.50 -14.87
CA VAL A 247 2.91 -12.34 -15.68
C VAL A 247 3.08 -11.04 -14.88
N LEU A 248 2.59 -10.99 -13.63
CA LEU A 248 2.78 -9.82 -12.76
C LEU A 248 4.25 -9.49 -12.53
N LEU A 249 5.07 -10.51 -12.25
CA LEU A 249 6.52 -10.35 -12.08
C LEU A 249 7.20 -9.86 -13.37
N ALA A 250 6.79 -10.36 -14.53
CA ALA A 250 7.33 -9.93 -15.82
C ALA A 250 7.01 -8.46 -16.11
N VAL A 251 5.77 -8.04 -15.85
CA VAL A 251 5.36 -6.62 -15.97
C VAL A 251 6.14 -5.76 -14.99
N TRP A 252 6.26 -6.20 -13.74
CA TRP A 252 7.04 -5.50 -12.73
C TRP A 252 8.51 -5.35 -13.13
N ALA A 253 9.14 -6.43 -13.59
CA ALA A 253 10.54 -6.43 -14.03
C ALA A 253 10.75 -5.56 -15.27
N CYS A 254 9.81 -5.53 -16.20
CA CYS A 254 9.85 -4.65 -17.37
C CYS A 254 9.83 -3.17 -16.94
N PHE A 255 8.90 -2.80 -16.05
CA PHE A 255 8.85 -1.44 -15.50
C PHE A 255 10.12 -1.08 -14.72
N LEU A 256 10.62 -2.00 -13.89
CA LEU A 256 11.87 -1.81 -13.15
C LEU A 256 13.04 -1.57 -14.09
N LEU A 257 13.18 -2.40 -15.13
CA LEU A 257 14.25 -2.25 -16.13
C LEU A 257 14.16 -0.89 -16.83
N LEU A 258 12.96 -0.48 -17.27
CA LEU A 258 12.74 0.83 -17.88
C LEU A 258 13.11 1.97 -16.93
N GLN A 259 12.82 1.85 -15.64
CA GLN A 259 13.18 2.86 -14.63
C GLN A 259 14.69 2.91 -14.37
N VAL A 260 15.36 1.76 -14.27
CA VAL A 260 16.82 1.68 -14.10
C VAL A 260 17.52 2.33 -15.30
N LEU A 261 17.13 1.95 -16.52
CA LEU A 261 17.68 2.54 -17.74
C LEU A 261 17.38 4.04 -17.85
N LYS A 262 16.21 4.48 -17.39
CA LYS A 262 15.84 5.91 -17.34
C LYS A 262 16.77 6.67 -16.39
N ASN A 263 17.11 6.09 -15.25
CA ASN A 263 17.95 6.74 -14.24
C ASN A 263 19.40 6.98 -14.71
N ASP A 264 19.94 6.12 -15.57
CA ASP A 264 21.28 6.29 -16.16
C ASP A 264 21.31 7.36 -17.28
N SER A 265 20.14 7.74 -17.79
CA SER A 265 20.03 8.76 -18.85
C SER A 265 20.04 10.18 -18.27
N LYS A 266 20.62 11.13 -19.02
CA LYS A 266 20.60 12.55 -18.63
C LYS A 266 19.15 13.05 -18.57
N VAL A 267 18.80 13.69 -17.45
CA VAL A 267 17.51 14.36 -17.23
C VAL A 267 17.16 15.25 -18.44
N CYS A 268 15.92 15.14 -18.92
CA CYS A 268 15.41 15.86 -20.09
C CYS A 268 16.10 15.61 -21.44
N SER A 269 16.90 14.54 -21.56
CA SER A 269 17.36 14.05 -22.87
C SER A 269 16.20 13.45 -23.69
N ILE A 270 16.35 13.39 -25.01
CA ILE A 270 15.41 12.67 -25.90
C ILE A 270 15.26 11.21 -25.43
N TRP A 271 16.37 10.57 -25.05
CA TRP A 271 16.36 9.19 -24.54
C TRP A 271 15.57 9.02 -23.24
N TYR A 272 15.61 10.02 -22.35
CA TYR A 272 14.83 10.03 -21.11
C TYR A 272 13.33 10.00 -21.42
N TRP A 273 12.88 10.85 -22.35
CA TRP A 273 11.47 10.91 -22.76
C TRP A 273 11.02 9.66 -23.51
N VAL A 274 11.89 9.07 -24.34
CA VAL A 274 11.59 7.79 -25.01
C VAL A 274 11.37 6.68 -23.96
N LEU A 275 12.25 6.54 -22.97
CA LEU A 275 12.12 5.53 -21.92
C LEU A 275 10.90 5.78 -21.02
N PHE A 276 10.57 7.04 -20.76
CA PHE A 276 9.35 7.42 -20.04
C PHE A 276 8.08 7.05 -20.84
N CYS A 277 8.02 7.44 -22.12
CA CYS A 277 6.90 7.16 -23.00
C CYS A 277 6.73 5.66 -23.27
N LEU A 278 7.81 4.87 -23.25
CA LEU A 278 7.78 3.42 -23.45
C LEU A 278 7.03 2.67 -22.34
N GLN A 279 6.84 3.26 -21.17
CA GLN A 279 6.05 2.66 -20.08
C GLN A 279 4.54 2.63 -20.39
N PHE A 280 4.03 3.60 -21.16
CA PHE A 280 2.63 3.68 -21.55
C PHE A 280 2.16 2.49 -22.40
N PRO A 281 2.82 2.14 -23.53
CA PRO A 281 2.40 1.01 -24.34
C PRO A 281 2.51 -0.31 -23.57
N VAL A 282 3.52 -0.49 -22.71
CA VAL A 282 3.64 -1.69 -21.86
C VAL A 282 2.44 -1.81 -20.91
N ALA A 283 2.09 -0.75 -20.18
CA ALA A 283 0.92 -0.75 -19.30
C ALA A 283 -0.39 -0.96 -20.08
N LEU A 284 -0.59 -0.22 -21.17
CA LEU A 284 -1.81 -0.28 -21.98
C LEU A 284 -1.99 -1.64 -22.68
N ALA A 285 -0.90 -2.29 -23.10
CA ALA A 285 -0.97 -3.61 -23.72
C ALA A 285 -1.45 -4.67 -22.73
N VAL A 286 -0.86 -4.72 -21.53
CA VAL A 286 -1.24 -5.68 -20.49
C VAL A 286 -2.67 -5.41 -19.99
N PHE A 287 -2.97 -4.14 -19.69
CA PHE A 287 -4.30 -3.73 -19.25
C PHE A 287 -5.36 -4.02 -20.31
N GLY A 288 -5.08 -3.71 -21.57
CA GLY A 288 -5.98 -3.95 -22.70
C GLY A 288 -6.24 -5.44 -22.91
N TYR A 289 -5.20 -6.28 -22.83
CA TYR A 289 -5.33 -7.73 -22.92
C TYR A 289 -6.26 -8.29 -21.83
N GLU A 290 -6.01 -7.93 -20.57
CA GLU A 290 -6.85 -8.40 -19.45
C GLU A 290 -8.26 -7.82 -19.52
N SER A 291 -8.42 -6.54 -19.89
CA SER A 291 -9.73 -5.90 -20.08
C SER A 291 -10.57 -6.64 -21.13
N VAL A 292 -9.99 -6.98 -22.27
CA VAL A 292 -10.67 -7.73 -23.33
C VAL A 292 -11.03 -9.15 -22.86
N LYS A 293 -10.13 -9.81 -22.13
CA LYS A 293 -10.37 -11.12 -21.55
C LYS A 293 -11.54 -11.09 -20.55
N LEU A 294 -11.50 -10.19 -19.57
CA LEU A 294 -12.56 -9.99 -18.58
C LEU A 294 -13.90 -9.63 -19.23
N TYR A 295 -13.90 -8.75 -20.24
CA TYR A 295 -15.11 -8.39 -20.99
C TYR A 295 -15.71 -9.58 -21.74
N LYS A 296 -14.89 -10.36 -22.44
CA LYS A 296 -15.34 -11.57 -23.17
C LYS A 296 -15.87 -12.64 -22.22
N GLU A 297 -15.20 -12.86 -21.10
CA GLU A 297 -15.63 -13.81 -20.06
C GLU A 297 -16.95 -13.36 -19.41
N ASN A 298 -17.13 -12.06 -19.17
CA ASN A 298 -18.39 -11.52 -18.66
C ASN A 298 -19.53 -11.71 -19.67
N LYS A 299 -19.31 -11.37 -20.95
CA LYS A 299 -20.31 -11.56 -22.02
C LYS A 299 -20.70 -13.03 -22.19
N LYS A 300 -19.73 -13.95 -22.12
CA LYS A 300 -20.00 -15.39 -22.18
C LYS A 300 -20.87 -15.86 -21.01
N ARG A 301 -20.64 -15.34 -19.79
CA ARG A 301 -21.45 -15.64 -18.61
C ARG A 301 -22.90 -15.15 -18.76
N MET A 302 -23.07 -13.89 -19.17
CA MET A 302 -24.41 -13.31 -19.40
C MET A 302 -25.20 -14.11 -20.44
N ASN A 303 -24.55 -14.59 -21.50
CA ASN A 303 -25.22 -15.35 -22.56
C ASN A 303 -25.62 -16.78 -22.16
N VAL A 304 -24.98 -17.39 -21.17
CA VAL A 304 -25.27 -18.77 -20.73
C VAL A 304 -26.40 -18.80 -19.68
N GLY A 305 -26.86 -17.63 -19.19
CA GLY A 305 -27.91 -17.54 -18.17
C GLY A 305 -27.54 -18.15 -16.82
N ASN A 306 -26.29 -18.63 -16.67
CA ASN A 306 -25.80 -19.17 -15.41
C ASN A 306 -25.32 -18.01 -14.53
N THR A 307 -26.19 -17.60 -13.60
CA THR A 307 -25.93 -16.62 -12.54
C THR A 307 -25.06 -17.20 -11.42
N GLU A 308 -24.31 -18.27 -11.66
CA GLU A 308 -23.34 -18.76 -10.69
C GLU A 308 -22.20 -17.75 -10.54
N SER A 309 -22.25 -17.07 -9.40
CA SER A 309 -21.30 -16.06 -8.94
C SER A 309 -19.88 -16.61 -8.92
N VAL A 310 -19.04 -16.25 -9.89
CA VAL A 310 -17.59 -16.40 -9.72
C VAL A 310 -17.16 -15.34 -8.71
N CYS A 311 -16.87 -15.78 -7.48
CA CYS A 311 -16.34 -14.97 -6.37
C CYS A 311 -17.14 -13.69 -6.01
N GLU A 312 -18.48 -13.76 -6.03
CA GLU A 312 -19.42 -12.88 -5.29
C GLU A 312 -19.03 -11.40 -5.17
N ALA A 313 -18.58 -10.84 -6.28
CA ALA A 313 -18.87 -9.47 -6.67
C ALA A 313 -19.64 -9.62 -7.99
N SER A 314 -20.88 -9.13 -8.05
CA SER A 314 -21.63 -9.02 -9.30
C SER A 314 -21.00 -7.95 -10.18
N ILE A 315 -19.73 -8.12 -10.55
CA ILE A 315 -19.02 -7.17 -11.38
C ILE A 315 -19.52 -7.41 -12.79
N GLU A 316 -20.53 -6.65 -13.17
CA GLU A 316 -20.83 -6.44 -14.56
C GLU A 316 -19.65 -5.68 -15.16
N TRP A 317 -18.72 -6.43 -15.75
CA TRP A 317 -17.60 -5.88 -16.51
C TRP A 317 -18.13 -5.24 -17.78
N THR A 318 -18.66 -4.03 -17.64
CA THR A 318 -19.01 -3.14 -18.74
C THR A 318 -17.79 -2.31 -19.12
N ALA A 319 -17.76 -1.79 -20.34
CA ALA A 319 -16.67 -0.93 -20.80
C ALA A 319 -16.49 0.31 -19.89
N MET A 320 -17.59 0.84 -19.34
CA MET A 320 -17.57 1.96 -18.40
C MET A 320 -16.89 1.61 -17.07
N HIS A 321 -17.21 0.44 -16.49
CA HIS A 321 -16.56 0.00 -15.25
C HIS A 321 -15.07 -0.26 -15.44
N ILE A 322 -14.67 -0.84 -16.59
CA ILE A 322 -13.25 -1.06 -16.92
C ILE A 322 -12.52 0.27 -17.10
N ALA A 323 -13.12 1.23 -17.83
CA ALA A 323 -12.55 2.57 -17.99
C ALA A 323 -12.42 3.30 -16.65
N PHE A 324 -13.43 3.17 -15.78
CA PHE A 324 -13.38 3.69 -14.42
C PHE A 324 -12.25 3.05 -13.59
N CYS A 325 -12.06 1.73 -13.68
CA CYS A 325 -10.95 1.03 -13.03
C CYS A 325 -9.59 1.54 -13.54
N ALA A 326 -9.45 1.77 -14.85
CA ALA A 326 -8.24 2.35 -15.43
C ALA A 326 -7.93 3.73 -14.85
N LEU A 327 -8.94 4.61 -14.82
CA LEU A 327 -8.83 5.96 -14.30
C LEU A 327 -8.46 5.95 -12.80
N CYS A 328 -9.16 5.16 -11.99
CA CYS A 328 -8.86 5.02 -10.57
C CYS A 328 -7.48 4.39 -10.33
N GLY A 329 -7.05 3.47 -11.18
CA GLY A 329 -5.70 2.90 -11.14
C GLY A 329 -4.63 3.96 -11.39
N ILE A 330 -4.78 4.77 -12.44
CA ILE A 330 -3.86 5.89 -12.73
C ILE A 330 -3.89 6.91 -11.61
N LEU A 331 -5.07 7.35 -11.15
CA LEU A 331 -5.21 8.31 -10.04
C LEU A 331 -4.58 7.75 -8.75
N GLY A 332 -4.85 6.48 -8.42
CA GLY A 332 -4.25 5.74 -7.32
C GLY A 332 -2.74 5.72 -7.39
N GLY A 333 -2.19 5.48 -8.59
CA GLY A 333 -0.77 5.46 -8.83
C GLY A 333 -0.16 6.86 -8.69
N THR A 334 -0.77 7.87 -9.30
CA THR A 334 -0.31 9.27 -9.26
C THR A 334 -0.24 9.78 -7.83
N VAL A 335 -1.30 9.57 -7.04
CA VAL A 335 -1.30 9.91 -5.61
C VAL A 335 -0.27 9.08 -4.85
N GLY A 336 -0.19 7.78 -5.11
CA GLY A 336 0.80 6.89 -4.48
C GLY A 336 2.25 7.24 -4.82
N GLY A 337 2.51 7.86 -5.97
CA GLY A 337 3.81 8.38 -6.42
C GLY A 337 4.12 9.74 -5.78
N LEU A 338 3.14 10.66 -5.78
CA LEU A 338 3.25 11.99 -5.16
C LEU A 338 3.54 11.93 -3.66
N LEU A 339 2.86 11.04 -2.94
CA LEU A 339 2.87 11.03 -1.47
C LEU A 339 3.81 10.02 -0.85
N GLY A 340 4.41 9.13 -1.64
CA GLY A 340 5.09 7.99 -1.06
C GLY A 340 4.16 7.00 -0.34
N SER A 341 2.84 7.09 -0.53
CA SER A 341 1.85 6.36 0.29
C SER A 341 1.50 4.95 -0.20
N GLY A 342 1.85 4.60 -1.46
CA GLY A 342 1.43 3.36 -2.11
C GLY A 342 -0.03 3.46 -2.57
N GLY A 343 -0.35 2.98 -3.78
CA GLY A 343 -1.68 3.21 -4.39
C GLY A 343 -2.89 2.55 -3.70
N GLY A 344 -2.67 1.87 -2.56
CA GLY A 344 -3.71 1.15 -1.81
C GLY A 344 -4.82 2.03 -1.24
N PHE A 345 -4.54 3.31 -0.95
CA PHE A 345 -5.53 4.29 -0.46
C PHE A 345 -6.75 4.42 -1.39
N ILE A 346 -6.55 4.27 -2.71
CA ILE A 346 -7.62 4.31 -3.71
C ILE A 346 -8.10 2.90 -4.05
N LEU A 347 -7.20 1.93 -4.13
CA LEU A 347 -7.54 0.57 -4.53
C LEU A 347 -8.44 -0.15 -3.50
N GLY A 348 -8.19 0.01 -2.19
CA GLY A 348 -8.99 -0.64 -1.14
C GLY A 348 -10.48 -0.27 -1.22
N PRO A 349 -10.84 1.04 -1.13
CA PRO A 349 -12.22 1.50 -1.26
C PRO A 349 -12.85 1.14 -2.61
N LEU A 350 -12.07 1.21 -3.70
CA LEU A 350 -12.55 0.89 -5.04
C LEU A 350 -12.96 -0.58 -5.17
N LEU A 351 -12.15 -1.50 -4.66
CA LEU A 351 -12.47 -2.93 -4.68
C LEU A 351 -13.76 -3.23 -3.91
N LEU A 352 -13.98 -2.55 -2.77
CA LEU A 352 -15.24 -2.64 -2.01
C LEU A 352 -16.43 -2.07 -2.79
N GLU A 353 -16.23 -0.97 -3.51
CA GLU A 353 -17.28 -0.35 -4.32
C GLU A 353 -17.73 -1.22 -5.49
N ILE A 354 -16.79 -1.95 -6.07
CA ILE A 354 -17.02 -2.96 -7.11
C ILE A 354 -17.71 -4.21 -6.54
N GLY A 355 -17.90 -4.30 -5.22
CA GLY A 355 -18.62 -5.38 -4.54
C GLY A 355 -17.73 -6.53 -4.08
N VAL A 356 -16.41 -6.37 -4.08
CA VAL A 356 -15.49 -7.40 -3.60
C VAL A 356 -15.58 -7.51 -2.08
N ILE A 357 -15.66 -8.74 -1.58
CA ILE A 357 -15.68 -9.03 -0.14
C ILE A 357 -14.46 -8.37 0.55
N PRO A 358 -14.61 -7.71 1.71
CA PRO A 358 -13.54 -6.92 2.32
C PRO A 358 -12.22 -7.65 2.57
N GLN A 359 -12.30 -8.94 2.87
CA GLN A 359 -11.12 -9.77 3.12
C GLN A 359 -10.30 -10.01 1.83
N VAL A 360 -10.99 -10.25 0.71
CA VAL A 360 -10.36 -10.42 -0.62
C VAL A 360 -9.88 -9.08 -1.15
N ALA A 361 -10.66 -8.01 -0.96
CA ALA A 361 -10.29 -6.65 -1.34
C ALA A 361 -8.99 -6.21 -0.63
N SER A 362 -8.91 -6.39 0.69
CA SER A 362 -7.70 -6.08 1.48
C SER A 362 -6.50 -6.94 1.06
N ALA A 363 -6.69 -8.26 0.88
CA ALA A 363 -5.61 -9.16 0.47
C ALA A 363 -5.08 -8.80 -0.93
N THR A 364 -5.97 -8.53 -1.88
CA THR A 364 -5.62 -8.16 -3.26
C THR A 364 -4.95 -6.79 -3.31
N ALA A 365 -5.45 -5.81 -2.55
CA ALA A 365 -4.83 -4.49 -2.45
C ALA A 365 -3.43 -4.55 -1.84
N THR A 366 -3.23 -5.33 -0.76
CA THR A 366 -1.89 -5.54 -0.17
C THR A 366 -0.93 -6.23 -1.12
N PHE A 367 -1.41 -7.16 -1.93
CA PHE A 367 -0.62 -7.82 -2.96
C PHE A 367 -0.13 -6.86 -4.05
N VAL A 368 -1.03 -6.05 -4.62
CA VAL A 368 -0.68 -5.01 -5.59
C VAL A 368 0.24 -3.94 -4.98
N MET A 369 0.04 -3.61 -3.70
CA MET A 369 0.93 -2.71 -2.97
C MET A 369 2.35 -3.25 -2.82
N ALA A 370 2.55 -4.55 -2.62
CA ALA A 370 3.88 -5.13 -2.50
C ALA A 370 4.73 -4.93 -3.77
N PHE A 371 4.13 -5.13 -4.96
CA PHE A 371 4.82 -4.88 -6.23
C PHE A 371 5.04 -3.39 -6.49
N SER A 372 4.02 -2.56 -6.26
CA SER A 372 4.14 -1.12 -6.54
C SER A 372 5.10 -0.41 -5.58
N SER A 373 5.13 -0.78 -4.29
CA SER A 373 6.05 -0.22 -3.32
C SER A 373 7.49 -0.70 -3.53
N SER A 374 7.71 -1.98 -3.86
CA SER A 374 9.06 -2.49 -4.18
C SER A 374 9.69 -1.80 -5.39
N LEU A 375 8.90 -1.49 -6.43
CA LEU A 375 9.35 -0.66 -7.56
C LEU A 375 9.84 0.71 -7.07
N SER A 376 9.02 1.41 -6.28
CA SER A 376 9.39 2.73 -5.73
C SER A 376 10.63 2.66 -4.82
N VAL A 377 10.80 1.60 -4.03
CA VAL A 377 11.98 1.43 -3.16
C VAL A 377 13.26 1.38 -4.00
N VAL A 378 13.26 0.61 -5.09
CA VAL A 378 14.43 0.55 -5.99
C VAL A 378 14.67 1.90 -6.65
N GLU A 379 13.62 2.58 -7.13
CA GLU A 379 13.74 3.92 -7.72
C GLU A 379 14.34 4.92 -6.73
N PHE A 380 13.84 4.99 -5.49
CA PHE A 380 14.38 5.90 -4.48
C PHE A 380 15.78 5.53 -3.98
N TYR A 381 16.13 4.24 -4.01
CA TYR A 381 17.47 3.77 -3.71
C TYR A 381 18.47 4.25 -4.76
N LEU A 382 18.14 4.12 -6.05
CA LEU A 382 18.96 4.61 -7.16
C LEU A 382 19.14 6.14 -7.11
N LEU A 383 18.10 6.86 -6.69
CA LEU A 383 18.16 8.31 -6.48
C LEU A 383 18.91 8.73 -5.20
N LYS A 384 19.42 7.77 -4.40
CA LYS A 384 20.10 8.02 -3.11
C LYS A 384 19.30 8.97 -2.21
N ARG A 385 18.00 8.68 -2.07
CA ARG A 385 17.02 9.54 -1.36
C ARG A 385 16.78 9.16 0.10
N PHE A 386 17.42 8.13 0.64
CA PHE A 386 17.26 7.80 2.07
C PHE A 386 18.48 7.07 2.65
N PRO A 387 18.73 7.19 3.96
CA PRO A 387 19.75 6.40 4.66
C PRO A 387 19.30 4.95 4.88
N ILE A 388 20.12 4.00 4.42
CA ILE A 388 19.86 2.55 4.50
C ILE A 388 19.59 2.06 5.93
N PRO A 389 20.33 2.48 6.99
CA PRO A 389 20.11 1.97 8.34
C PRO A 389 18.71 2.26 8.90
N PHE A 390 18.20 3.49 8.70
CA PHE A 390 16.85 3.87 9.12
C PHE A 390 15.78 3.08 8.37
N ALA A 391 15.96 2.93 7.06
CA ALA A 391 15.02 2.17 6.23
C ALA A 391 14.95 0.71 6.68
N LEU A 392 16.10 0.04 6.89
CA LEU A 392 16.13 -1.35 7.36
C LEU A 392 15.47 -1.52 8.74
N TYR A 393 15.78 -0.63 9.69
CA TYR A 393 15.18 -0.64 11.02
C TYR A 393 13.64 -0.51 10.95
N LEU A 394 13.14 0.54 10.31
CA LEU A 394 11.70 0.79 10.24
C LEU A 394 10.95 -0.23 9.37
N THR A 395 11.58 -0.73 8.30
CA THR A 395 11.03 -1.85 7.51
C THR A 395 10.90 -3.10 8.38
N SER A 396 11.87 -3.42 9.24
CA SER A 396 11.77 -4.58 10.14
C SER A 396 10.59 -4.46 11.11
N VAL A 397 10.38 -3.26 11.68
CA VAL A 397 9.21 -2.95 12.53
C VAL A 397 7.92 -3.14 11.73
N SER A 398 7.88 -2.62 10.51
CA SER A 398 6.72 -2.71 9.62
C SER A 398 6.40 -4.15 9.19
N VAL A 399 7.40 -5.01 8.98
CA VAL A 399 7.22 -6.45 8.72
C VAL A 399 6.53 -7.12 9.91
N LEU A 400 7.00 -6.87 11.14
CA LEU A 400 6.34 -7.42 12.34
C LEU A 400 4.90 -6.92 12.47
N ALA A 401 4.71 -5.62 12.25
CA ALA A 401 3.40 -4.98 12.35
C ALA A 401 2.41 -5.50 11.30
N GLY A 402 2.84 -5.72 10.05
CA GLY A 402 1.99 -6.27 9.00
C GLY A 402 1.53 -7.70 9.34
N PHE A 403 2.43 -8.55 9.81
CA PHE A 403 2.09 -9.91 10.23
C PHE A 403 1.11 -9.92 11.43
N TRP A 404 1.46 -9.21 12.51
CA TRP A 404 0.63 -9.16 13.72
C TRP A 404 -0.69 -8.44 13.51
N GLY A 405 -0.72 -7.39 12.67
CA GLY A 405 -1.93 -6.68 12.29
C GLY A 405 -2.93 -7.61 11.61
N GLN A 406 -2.49 -8.35 10.59
CA GLN A 406 -3.33 -9.34 9.92
C GLN A 406 -3.81 -10.45 10.86
N PHE A 407 -2.93 -10.97 11.71
CA PHE A 407 -3.28 -11.98 12.68
C PHE A 407 -4.35 -11.50 13.67
N LEU A 408 -4.15 -10.35 14.29
CA LEU A 408 -5.05 -9.79 15.31
C LEU A 408 -6.41 -9.43 14.72
N VAL A 409 -6.44 -8.72 13.59
CA VAL A 409 -7.71 -8.29 13.01
C VAL A 409 -8.49 -9.48 12.44
N ARG A 410 -7.83 -10.46 11.82
CA ARG A 410 -8.54 -11.67 11.39
C ARG A 410 -9.11 -12.44 12.56
N LYS A 411 -8.38 -12.58 13.67
CA LYS A 411 -8.89 -13.19 14.91
C LYS A 411 -10.10 -12.42 15.45
N LEU A 412 -10.04 -11.09 15.43
CA LEU A 412 -11.14 -10.22 15.84
C LEU A 412 -12.38 -10.39 14.95
N ILE A 413 -12.20 -10.50 13.62
CA ILE A 413 -13.29 -10.78 12.67
C ILE A 413 -13.93 -12.13 12.95
N THR A 414 -13.15 -13.17 13.26
CA THR A 414 -13.69 -14.49 13.63
C THR A 414 -14.51 -14.43 14.92
N ILE A 415 -14.08 -13.64 15.91
CA ILE A 415 -14.78 -13.45 17.19
C ILE A 415 -16.08 -12.65 16.99
N LEU A 416 -16.00 -11.51 16.29
CA LEU A 416 -17.14 -10.61 16.11
C LEU A 416 -18.11 -11.06 15.01
N ARG A 417 -17.65 -11.93 14.11
CA ARG A 417 -18.32 -12.39 12.87
C ARG A 417 -18.79 -11.22 11.99
N ARG A 418 -17.92 -10.22 11.83
CA ARG A 418 -18.19 -8.99 11.06
C ARG A 418 -16.98 -8.63 10.20
N ALA A 419 -17.13 -8.61 8.88
CA ALA A 419 -16.09 -8.23 7.93
C ALA A 419 -16.01 -6.71 7.71
N SER A 420 -17.10 -5.98 7.99
CA SER A 420 -17.20 -4.51 7.98
C SER A 420 -16.12 -3.80 8.82
N LEU A 421 -15.54 -4.46 9.82
CA LEU A 421 -14.41 -3.96 10.60
C LEU A 421 -13.21 -3.57 9.75
N ILE A 422 -12.92 -4.32 8.67
CA ILE A 422 -11.82 -3.99 7.75
C ILE A 422 -12.08 -2.64 7.08
N VAL A 423 -13.33 -2.39 6.69
CA VAL A 423 -13.76 -1.15 6.02
C VAL A 423 -13.69 0.05 6.98
N PHE A 424 -14.02 -0.13 8.26
CA PHE A 424 -13.85 0.91 9.27
C PHE A 424 -12.38 1.22 9.56
N ILE A 425 -11.52 0.20 9.65
CA ILE A 425 -10.07 0.40 9.82
C ILE A 425 -9.50 1.14 8.60
N LEU A 426 -9.88 0.70 7.40
CA LEU A 426 -9.55 1.35 6.13
C LEU A 426 -9.92 2.84 6.15
N SER A 427 -11.20 3.15 6.41
CA SER A 427 -11.70 4.53 6.46
C SER A 427 -10.99 5.35 7.54
N GLY A 428 -10.84 4.81 8.75
CA GLY A 428 -10.17 5.50 9.86
C GLY A 428 -8.71 5.84 9.57
N VAL A 429 -7.96 4.94 8.94
CA VAL A 429 -6.56 5.19 8.55
C VAL A 429 -6.48 6.26 7.47
N ILE A 430 -7.37 6.24 6.46
CA ILE A 430 -7.41 7.29 5.43
C ILE A 430 -7.76 8.64 6.05
N PHE A 431 -8.75 8.68 6.94
CA PHE A 431 -9.15 9.90 7.64
C PHE A 431 -8.03 10.49 8.50
N ALA A 432 -7.39 9.65 9.33
CA ALA A 432 -6.26 10.07 10.15
C ALA A 432 -5.10 10.58 9.28
N SER A 433 -4.83 9.90 8.15
CA SER A 433 -3.84 10.36 7.18
C SER A 433 -4.20 11.72 6.58
N ALA A 434 -5.47 11.96 6.28
CA ALA A 434 -5.97 13.24 5.74
C ALA A 434 -5.74 14.38 6.74
N LEU A 435 -6.06 14.16 8.01
CA LEU A 435 -5.86 15.15 9.07
C LEU A 435 -4.38 15.46 9.28
N ILE A 436 -3.55 14.42 9.45
CA ILE A 436 -2.14 14.62 9.77
C ILE A 436 -1.41 15.25 8.58
N MET A 437 -1.58 14.74 7.36
CA MET A 437 -0.97 15.35 6.17
C MET A 437 -1.56 16.74 5.87
N GLY A 438 -2.84 16.96 6.13
CA GLY A 438 -3.46 18.27 5.95
C GLY A 438 -2.85 19.31 6.88
N VAL A 439 -2.69 19.00 8.17
CA VAL A 439 -2.07 19.90 9.16
C VAL A 439 -0.62 20.20 8.77
N VAL A 440 0.19 19.16 8.48
CA VAL A 440 1.59 19.34 8.05
C VAL A 440 1.69 20.13 6.74
N GLY A 441 0.79 19.81 5.82
CA GLY A 441 0.64 20.47 4.54
C GLY A 441 0.42 21.98 4.69
N ILE A 442 -0.54 22.35 5.54
CA ILE A 442 -0.91 23.74 5.82
C ILE A 442 0.21 24.47 6.57
N GLU A 443 0.78 23.86 7.62
CA GLU A 443 1.85 24.49 8.42
C GLU A 443 3.08 24.81 7.57
N THR A 444 3.51 23.85 6.74
CA THR A 444 4.66 24.05 5.84
C THR A 444 4.34 25.13 4.81
N SER A 445 3.11 25.14 4.27
CA SER A 445 2.68 26.17 3.32
C SER A 445 2.70 27.57 3.96
N ILE A 446 2.19 27.72 5.18
CA ILE A 446 2.23 29.00 5.93
C ILE A 446 3.68 29.44 6.18
N ARG A 447 4.56 28.50 6.58
CA ARG A 447 5.98 28.79 6.81
C ARG A 447 6.66 29.31 5.54
N MET A 448 6.41 28.66 4.41
CA MET A 448 6.95 29.12 3.12
C MET A 448 6.41 30.50 2.72
N ILE A 449 5.15 30.85 3.07
CA ILE A 449 4.56 32.18 2.79
C ILE A 449 5.31 33.23 3.62
N HIS A 450 5.52 32.94 4.91
CA HIS A 450 6.22 33.83 5.82
C HIS A 450 7.68 34.05 5.40
N ASN A 451 8.34 33.01 4.88
CA ASN A 451 9.73 33.08 4.43
C ASN A 451 9.89 33.68 3.01
N HIS A 452 8.79 34.10 2.35
CA HIS A 452 8.79 34.56 0.96
C HIS A 452 9.45 33.58 -0.03
N GLU A 453 9.28 32.27 0.22
CA GLU A 453 9.81 31.23 -0.66
C GLU A 453 8.96 31.08 -1.94
N PHE A 454 9.57 30.58 -3.02
CA PHE A 454 8.88 30.38 -4.29
C PHE A 454 7.77 29.32 -4.17
N MET A 455 6.52 29.72 -4.48
CA MET A 455 5.32 28.88 -4.38
C MET A 455 4.73 28.44 -5.72
N GLY A 456 5.39 28.80 -6.81
CA GLY A 456 4.96 28.47 -8.16
C GLY A 456 5.33 27.05 -8.57
N PHE A 457 4.98 26.71 -9.80
CA PHE A 457 5.42 25.46 -10.42
C PHE A 457 6.93 25.50 -10.69
N LEU A 458 7.61 24.42 -10.34
CA LEU A 458 9.04 24.26 -10.60
C LEU A 458 9.26 23.71 -12.02
N GLY A 459 10.29 24.18 -12.71
CA GLY A 459 10.66 23.66 -14.02
C GLY A 459 11.21 22.25 -13.89
N PHE A 460 10.57 21.26 -14.53
CA PHE A 460 10.94 19.84 -14.41
C PHE A 460 12.45 19.58 -14.65
N CYS A 461 13.03 20.19 -15.68
CA CYS A 461 14.44 19.98 -16.02
C CYS A 461 15.43 20.74 -15.13
N SER A 462 14.99 21.79 -14.43
CA SER A 462 15.85 22.60 -13.56
C SER A 462 15.82 22.13 -12.09
N SER A 463 14.91 21.21 -11.73
CA SER A 463 14.60 20.86 -10.34
C SER A 463 14.82 19.38 -9.98
N GLN A 464 15.36 18.58 -10.91
CA GLN A 464 15.51 17.12 -10.75
C GLN A 464 16.83 16.69 -10.11
#